data_AF-A0A3R7QR01-F1
#
_entry.id   AF-A0A3R7QR01-F1
#
_cell.length_a   1.000
_cell.length_b   1.000
_cell.length_c   1.000
_cell.angle_alpha   90.00
_cell.angle_beta   90.00
_cell.angle_gamma   90.00
#
_symmetry.space_group_name_H-M   'P 1'
#
loop_
_entity.id
_entity.type
_entity.pdbx_description
1 polymer ?
#
loop_
_entity_poly.entity_id
_entity_poly.type
_entity_poly.pdbx_seq_one_letter_code
_entity_poly.pdbx_strand_id
1 'polypeptide(L)'
;MNDLKDLKTRLKIAKSKLQNQNLERSDEKKGVFLGNAFKLGTELVAAVAVGTIIGFILDNWFDTKPLLIIVFFLFGAAAGILNVFRAAKRMQKEQD
;
A
#
# COMPACT_ATOMS: atom_id res chain seq x y z
N MET A 1 -2.04 52.84 -16.93
CA MET A 1 -1.19 52.29 -15.84
C MET A 1 -1.93 51.29 -14.92
N ASN A 2 -3.27 51.24 -14.90
CA ASN A 2 -4.05 50.42 -13.96
C ASN A 2 -4.31 48.97 -14.43
N ASP A 3 -4.37 48.71 -15.75
CA ASP A 3 -4.62 47.36 -16.29
C ASP A 3 -3.56 46.33 -15.92
N LEU A 4 -2.28 46.74 -15.86
CA LEU A 4 -1.19 45.83 -15.49
C LEU A 4 -1.28 45.38 -14.02
N LYS A 5 -1.87 46.20 -13.14
CA LYS A 5 -2.08 45.86 -11.73
C LYS A 5 -3.24 44.87 -11.57
N ASP A 6 -4.32 45.07 -12.31
CA ASP A 6 -5.45 44.14 -12.33
C ASP A 6 -5.04 42.78 -12.90
N LEU A 7 -4.31 42.78 -14.02
CA LEU A 7 -3.82 41.55 -14.65
C LEU A 7 -2.90 40.74 -13.73
N LYS A 8 -1.99 41.40 -13.01
CA LYS A 8 -1.15 40.75 -11.98
C LYS A 8 -1.96 40.19 -10.82
N THR A 9 -3.02 40.90 -10.41
CA THR A 9 -3.90 40.47 -9.32
C THR A 9 -4.65 39.21 -9.72
N ARG A 10 -5.24 39.19 -10.91
CA ARG A 10 -5.97 38.03 -11.45
C ARG A 10 -5.04 36.84 -11.68
N LEU A 11 -3.82 37.07 -12.18
CA LEU A 11 -2.80 36.03 -12.32
C LEU A 11 -2.37 35.46 -10.98
N LYS A 12 -2.20 36.31 -9.95
CA LYS A 12 -1.85 35.89 -8.60
C LYS A 12 -2.94 35.01 -7.98
N ILE A 13 -4.22 35.38 -8.17
CA ILE A 13 -5.37 34.61 -7.69
C ILE A 13 -5.49 33.26 -8.41
N ALA A 14 -5.29 33.24 -9.73
CA ALA A 14 -5.28 31.99 -10.49
C ALA A 14 -4.14 31.07 -10.06
N LYS A 15 -2.93 31.62 -9.88
CA LYS A 15 -1.75 30.88 -9.40
C LYS A 15 -1.94 30.33 -7.98
N SER A 16 -2.52 31.10 -7.06
CA SER A 16 -2.79 30.64 -5.70
C SER A 16 -3.86 29.55 -5.64
N LYS A 17 -4.91 29.65 -6.47
CA LYS A 17 -5.95 28.61 -6.57
C LYS A 17 -5.41 27.29 -7.10
N LEU A 18 -4.54 27.34 -8.11
CA LEU A 18 -3.83 26.16 -8.62
C LEU A 18 -2.86 25.59 -7.59
N GLN A 19 -2.15 26.44 -6.84
CA GLN A 19 -1.26 25.99 -5.77
C GLN A 19 -2.00 25.24 -4.66
N ASN A 20 -3.13 25.78 -4.17
CA ASN A 20 -3.95 25.12 -3.16
C ASN A 20 -4.57 23.81 -3.68
N GLN A 21 -5.07 23.77 -4.92
CA GLN A 21 -5.53 22.50 -5.53
C GLN A 21 -4.41 21.46 -5.64
N ASN A 22 -3.19 21.89 -5.94
CA ASN A 22 -2.07 20.95 -6.06
C ASN A 22 -1.65 20.39 -4.69
N LEU A 23 -1.77 21.18 -3.63
CA LEU A 23 -1.51 20.73 -2.25
C LEU A 23 -2.55 19.69 -1.82
N GLU A 24 -3.84 19.97 -1.99
CA GLU A 24 -4.93 19.04 -1.66
C GLU A 24 -4.81 17.73 -2.46
N ARG A 25 -4.57 17.84 -3.78
CA ARG A 25 -4.35 16.67 -4.64
C ARG A 25 -3.10 15.88 -4.26
N SER A 26 -2.07 16.54 -3.72
CA SER A 26 -0.87 15.87 -3.25
C SER A 26 -1.12 15.10 -1.96
N ASP A 27 -1.90 15.66 -1.03
CA ASP A 27 -2.24 14.98 0.22
C ASP A 27 -3.22 13.81 0.00
N GLU A 28 -4.18 13.94 -0.91
CA GLU A 28 -5.02 12.81 -1.35
C GLU A 28 -4.17 11.68 -1.97
N LYS A 29 -3.24 12.01 -2.88
CA LYS A 29 -2.34 11.02 -3.48
C LYS A 29 -1.46 10.33 -2.44
N LYS A 30 -0.95 11.06 -1.45
CA LYS A 30 -0.19 10.48 -0.33
C LYS A 30 -1.07 9.53 0.49
N GLY A 31 -2.31 9.93 0.80
CA GLY A 31 -3.26 9.09 1.54
C GLY A 31 -3.55 7.78 0.83
N VAL A 32 -3.83 7.83 -0.49
CA VAL A 32 -4.05 6.63 -1.32
C VAL A 32 -2.80 5.75 -1.37
N PHE A 33 -1.61 6.34 -1.56
CA PHE A 33 -0.35 5.58 -1.56
C PHE A 33 -0.10 4.89 -0.22
N LEU A 34 -0.32 5.59 0.90
CA LEU A 34 -0.10 5.05 2.24
C LEU A 34 -1.09 3.95 2.58
N GLY A 35 -2.36 4.11 2.20
CA GLY A 35 -3.40 3.08 2.37
C GLY A 35 -3.07 1.81 1.57
N ASN A 36 -2.59 1.97 0.34
CA ASN A 36 -2.18 0.83 -0.49
C ASN A 36 -0.94 0.14 0.10
N ALA A 37 0.07 0.89 0.54
CA ALA A 37 1.25 0.32 1.19
C ALA A 37 0.88 -0.45 2.47
N PHE A 38 -0.04 0.09 3.28
CA PHE A 38 -0.51 -0.57 4.50
C PHE A 38 -1.28 -1.86 4.18
N LYS A 39 -2.17 -1.83 3.17
CA LYS A 39 -2.88 -3.03 2.70
C LYS A 39 -1.93 -4.12 2.25
N LEU A 40 -0.92 -3.77 1.45
CA LEU A 40 0.09 -4.73 1.03
C LEU A 40 0.85 -5.28 2.24
N GLY A 41 1.27 -4.44 3.19
CA GLY A 41 1.94 -4.90 4.41
C GLY A 41 1.09 -5.84 5.26
N THR A 42 -0.19 -5.53 5.45
CA THR A 42 -1.09 -6.37 6.26
C THR A 42 -1.43 -7.70 5.60
N GLU A 43 -1.55 -7.75 4.27
CA GLU A 43 -1.75 -9.02 3.54
C GLU A 43 -0.59 -10.01 3.78
N LEU A 44 0.64 -9.51 3.94
CA LEU A 44 1.86 -10.32 4.12
C LEU A 44 1.88 -10.90 5.50
N VAL A 45 1.74 -10.00 6.48
CA VAL A 45 1.74 -10.35 7.88
C VAL A 45 0.60 -11.31 8.17
N ALA A 46 -0.58 -11.09 7.59
CA ALA A 46 -1.72 -11.99 7.72
C ALA A 46 -1.42 -13.38 7.15
N ALA A 47 -0.88 -13.48 5.93
CA ALA A 47 -0.55 -14.77 5.30
C ALA A 47 0.49 -15.56 6.11
N VAL A 48 1.55 -14.88 6.58
CA VAL A 48 2.59 -15.48 7.42
C VAL A 48 2.04 -15.90 8.78
N ALA A 49 1.24 -15.05 9.42
CA ALA A 49 0.63 -15.36 10.72
C ALA A 49 -0.30 -16.57 10.62
N VAL A 50 -1.18 -16.61 9.61
CA VAL A 50 -2.08 -17.75 9.37
C VAL A 50 -1.29 -19.03 9.11
N GLY A 51 -0.26 -19.00 8.24
CA GLY A 51 0.60 -20.15 8.00
C GLY A 51 1.28 -20.64 9.27
N THR A 52 1.87 -19.73 10.05
CA THR A 52 2.56 -20.05 11.30
C THR A 52 1.62 -20.66 12.34
N ILE A 53 0.41 -20.11 12.51
CA ILE A 53 -0.61 -20.63 13.42
C ILE A 53 -1.03 -22.05 13.01
N ILE A 54 -1.27 -22.28 11.71
CA ILE A 54 -1.59 -23.60 11.18
C ILE A 54 -0.44 -24.57 11.48
N GLY A 55 0.79 -24.20 11.13
CA GLY A 55 1.98 -25.01 11.39
C GLY A 55 2.14 -25.35 12.88
N PHE A 56 1.85 -24.40 13.78
CA PHE A 56 1.91 -24.62 15.22
C PHE A 56 0.85 -25.62 15.71
N ILE A 57 -0.38 -25.50 15.24
CA ILE A 57 -1.46 -26.45 15.57
C ILE A 57 -1.09 -27.85 15.08
N LEU A 58 -0.55 -27.97 13.87
CA LEU A 58 -0.13 -29.26 13.32
C LEU A 58 1.08 -29.84 14.07
N ASP A 59 2.09 -29.03 14.38
CA ASP A 59 3.25 -29.48 15.17
C ASP A 59 2.83 -30.01 16.55
N ASN A 60 1.79 -29.43 17.14
CA ASN A 60 1.25 -29.91 18.41
C ASN A 60 0.38 -31.17 18.28
N TRP A 61 -0.23 -31.40 17.10
CA TRP A 61 -1.06 -32.58 16.87
C TRP A 61 -0.24 -33.81 16.49
N PHE A 62 0.84 -33.62 15.74
CA PHE A 62 1.75 -34.68 15.29
C PHE A 62 3.03 -34.82 16.13
N ASP A 63 3.21 -33.97 17.15
CA ASP A 63 4.44 -33.87 17.96
C ASP A 63 5.72 -33.65 17.11
N THR A 64 5.60 -33.01 15.95
CA THR A 64 6.69 -32.79 14.97
C THR A 64 7.59 -31.58 15.29
N LYS A 65 7.62 -31.15 16.56
CA LYS A 65 8.19 -29.87 17.03
C LYS A 65 9.63 -29.62 16.52
N PRO A 66 9.96 -28.50 15.82
CA PRO A 66 9.11 -27.48 15.19
C PRO A 66 9.21 -27.50 13.64
N LEU A 67 9.06 -28.67 13.00
CA LEU A 67 9.25 -28.80 11.56
C LEU A 67 8.09 -28.20 10.75
N LEU A 68 6.84 -28.44 11.13
CA LEU A 68 5.69 -27.97 10.36
C LEU A 68 5.49 -26.47 10.49
N ILE A 69 5.81 -25.86 11.63
CA ILE A 69 5.85 -24.40 11.76
C ILE A 69 6.76 -23.79 10.71
N ILE A 70 7.97 -24.32 10.53
CA ILE A 70 8.95 -23.78 9.55
C ILE A 70 8.41 -23.92 8.12
N VAL A 71 7.89 -25.10 7.78
CA VAL A 71 7.35 -25.37 6.44
C VAL A 71 6.17 -24.46 6.13
N PHE A 72 5.19 -24.35 7.04
CA PHE A 72 4.03 -23.50 6.84
C PHE A 72 4.34 -22.01 6.92
N PHE A 73 5.36 -21.60 7.69
CA PHE A 73 5.87 -20.23 7.64
C PHE A 73 6.37 -19.88 6.23
N LEU A 74 7.17 -20.76 5.61
CA LEU A 74 7.65 -20.55 4.24
C LEU A 74 6.50 -20.51 3.23
N PHE A 75 5.49 -21.38 3.37
CA PHE A 75 4.31 -21.32 2.51
C PHE A 75 3.49 -20.04 2.73
N GLY A 76 3.31 -19.61 3.98
CA GLY A 76 2.65 -18.34 4.31
C GLY A 76 3.39 -17.14 3.72
N ALA A 77 4.72 -17.11 3.83
CA ALA A 77 5.55 -16.08 3.24
C ALA A 77 5.48 -16.08 1.71
N ALA A 78 5.60 -17.25 1.08
CA ALA A 78 5.48 -17.39 -0.38
C ALA A 78 4.11 -16.91 -0.87
N ALA A 79 3.02 -17.35 -0.23
CA ALA A 79 1.66 -16.93 -0.55
C ALA A 79 1.46 -15.42 -0.38
N GLY A 80 1.94 -14.85 0.73
CA GLY A 80 1.89 -13.42 0.99
C GLY A 80 2.62 -12.62 -0.09
N ILE A 81 3.87 -13.00 -0.41
CA ILE A 81 4.67 -12.36 -1.45
C ILE A 81 3.96 -12.41 -2.82
N LEU A 82 3.43 -13.57 -3.19
CA LEU A 82 2.67 -13.72 -4.45
C LEU A 82 1.44 -12.80 -4.50
N ASN A 83 0.74 -12.61 -3.38
CA ASN A 83 -0.39 -11.68 -3.29
C ASN A 83 0.06 -10.21 -3.49
N VAL A 84 1.19 -9.78 -2.91
CA VAL A 84 1.76 -8.45 -3.18
C VAL A 84 2.07 -8.27 -4.63
N PHE A 85 2.80 -9.20 -5.22
CA PHE A 85 3.25 -9.07 -6.60
C PHE A 85 2.04 -8.99 -7.53
N ARG A 86 0.99 -9.76 -7.24
CA ARG A 86 -0.27 -9.69 -7.98
C ARG A 86 -0.95 -8.34 -7.79
N ALA A 87 -0.97 -7.79 -6.58
CA ALA A 87 -1.56 -6.48 -6.29
C ALA A 87 -0.77 -5.33 -6.95
N ALA A 88 0.56 -5.35 -6.85
CA ALA A 88 1.44 -4.39 -7.51
C ALA A 88 1.29 -4.42 -9.04
N LYS A 89 1.20 -5.63 -9.63
CA LYS A 89 0.98 -5.79 -11.08
C LYS A 89 -0.39 -5.27 -11.52
N ARG A 90 -1.44 -5.42 -10.70
CA ARG A 90 -2.76 -4.83 -10.95
C ARG A 90 -2.69 -3.31 -10.92
N MET A 91 -2.02 -2.73 -9.92
CA MET A 91 -1.84 -1.28 -9.81
C MET A 91 -1.07 -0.68 -11.00
N GLN A 92 -0.10 -1.40 -11.56
CA GLN A 92 0.58 -0.96 -12.79
C GLN A 92 -0.35 -0.99 -14.00
N LYS A 93 -1.10 -2.09 -14.19
CA LYS A 93 -2.01 -2.23 -15.34
C LYS A 93 -3.15 -1.21 -15.35
N GLU A 94 -3.57 -0.70 -14.19
CA GLU A 94 -4.61 0.32 -14.07
C GLU A 94 -4.12 1.76 -14.34
N GLN A 95 -2.80 1.96 -14.46
CA GLN A 95 -2.19 3.25 -14.78
C GLN A 95 -1.84 3.42 -16.27
N ASP A 96 -1.82 2.33 -17.04
CA ASP A 96 -1.67 2.30 -18.50
C ASP A 96 -3.05 2.37 -19.21
#